data_AF-A0A4R3U0T5-F1
#
_entry.id   AF-A0A4R3U0T5-F1
#
_cell.length_a   1.000
_cell.length_b   1.000
_cell.length_c   1.000
_cell.angle_alpha   90.00
_cell.angle_beta   90.00
_cell.angle_gamma   90.00
#
_symmetry.space_group_name_H-M   'P 1'
#
loop_
_entity.id
_entity.type
_entity.pdbx_description
1 polymer ?
#
loop_
_entity_poly.entity_id
_entity_poly.type
_entity_poly.pdbx_seq_one_letter_code
_entity_poly.pdbx_strand_id
1 'polypeptide(L)'
;MFHPRLRSLSRLMISLTLAAGLATLAGGAKAQDKRQNAPGEFDFYVLALSWSPSFCEEAAERGGRSQIQCGGRPYAFVVHGLWPQYENGFPEYCKRPAPRLNRNIVSSMLDLMPAPGLIFNEWDKHGTCSGLEGRSYFETIRKARAAIKIPADYLDLSQAKTVAPAEVEEAFIKANPGLSTASISVTCNRTRLSEVRICLSKDLQFRACDEIERRACRRDQVTMPPIRGG
;
A
#
# COMPACT_ATOMS: atom_id res chain seq x y z
N MET A 1 -72.17 -58.17 -8.21
CA MET A 1 -71.37 -58.99 -7.29
C MET A 1 -70.27 -58.12 -6.68
N PHE A 2 -70.05 -58.33 -5.38
CA PHE A 2 -69.08 -57.69 -4.48
C PHE A 2 -69.35 -56.27 -3.96
N HIS A 3 -69.19 -56.19 -2.64
CA HIS A 3 -69.78 -55.28 -1.66
C HIS A 3 -69.01 -53.96 -1.45
N PRO A 4 -69.64 -52.95 -0.80
CA PRO A 4 -69.12 -51.62 -0.55
C PRO A 4 -68.35 -51.54 0.78
N ARG A 5 -67.64 -50.42 1.04
CA ARG A 5 -67.31 -49.93 2.40
C ARG A 5 -66.71 -48.51 2.33
N LEU A 6 -67.43 -47.53 2.88
CA LEU A 6 -67.19 -46.88 4.19
C LEU A 6 -66.12 -45.76 4.11
N ARG A 7 -66.56 -44.50 4.15
CA ARG A 7 -66.68 -43.63 5.34
C ARG A 7 -65.37 -42.96 5.74
N SER A 8 -65.41 -41.63 5.79
CA SER A 8 -65.15 -40.78 6.98
C SER A 8 -64.23 -39.59 6.68
N LEU A 9 -64.80 -38.38 6.80
CA LEU A 9 -64.39 -37.24 7.65
C LEU A 9 -62.87 -37.03 7.86
N SER A 10 -62.29 -35.84 7.93
CA SER A 10 -62.70 -34.43 7.93
C SER A 10 -61.41 -33.65 8.30
N ARG A 11 -61.24 -32.44 7.75
CA ARG A 11 -60.37 -31.33 8.22
C ARG A 11 -58.85 -31.56 8.29
N LEU A 12 -58.07 -30.74 7.59
CA LEU A 12 -57.27 -29.67 8.23
C LEU A 12 -56.57 -28.75 7.20
N MET A 13 -56.83 -27.46 7.38
CA MET A 13 -55.88 -26.33 7.36
C MET A 13 -55.15 -25.89 6.06
N ILE A 14 -55.70 -24.78 5.56
CA ILE A 14 -55.04 -23.59 5.01
C ILE A 14 -53.57 -23.45 5.45
N SER A 15 -52.66 -23.29 4.48
CA SER A 15 -51.46 -22.48 4.62
C SER A 15 -51.05 -21.95 3.26
N LEU A 16 -51.41 -20.69 3.03
CA LEU A 16 -50.95 -19.84 1.94
C LEU A 16 -49.64 -19.21 2.41
N THR A 17 -48.49 -19.69 1.96
CA THR A 17 -47.18 -19.10 2.31
C THR A 17 -46.35 -18.82 1.06
N LEU A 18 -46.54 -17.58 0.57
CA LEU A 18 -45.49 -16.61 0.24
C LEU A 18 -44.10 -17.17 -0.11
N ALA A 19 -43.84 -17.37 -1.41
CA ALA A 19 -42.51 -17.61 -1.93
C ALA A 19 -42.25 -16.67 -3.12
N ALA A 20 -41.99 -15.40 -2.84
CA ALA A 20 -41.52 -14.44 -3.83
C ALA A 20 -40.49 -13.50 -3.21
N GLY A 21 -39.27 -13.54 -3.73
CA GLY A 21 -38.32 -12.43 -3.66
C GLY A 21 -37.24 -12.46 -2.58
N LEU A 22 -36.34 -13.44 -2.62
CA LEU A 22 -34.96 -13.26 -2.11
C LEU A 22 -33.98 -13.51 -3.27
N ALA A 23 -33.84 -12.50 -4.13
CA ALA A 23 -32.80 -12.45 -5.13
C ALA A 23 -31.84 -11.29 -4.81
N THR A 24 -30.56 -11.65 -4.75
CA THR A 24 -29.35 -10.83 -4.95
C THR A 24 -28.96 -9.80 -3.88
N LEU A 25 -28.20 -10.28 -2.90
CA LEU A 25 -27.03 -9.56 -2.35
C LEU A 25 -25.80 -10.47 -2.41
N ALA A 26 -25.42 -10.88 -3.63
CA ALA A 26 -24.08 -11.43 -3.86
C ALA A 26 -23.11 -10.24 -3.96
N GLY A 27 -22.76 -9.65 -2.82
CA GLY A 27 -21.60 -8.78 -2.74
C GLY A 27 -20.38 -9.61 -3.12
N GLY A 28 -19.72 -9.26 -4.23
CA GLY A 28 -18.53 -9.98 -4.70
C GLY A 28 -17.49 -10.04 -3.60
N ALA A 29 -17.31 -11.21 -2.98
CA ALA A 29 -16.18 -11.45 -2.11
C ALA A 29 -14.92 -11.26 -2.96
N LYS A 30 -14.08 -10.29 -2.58
CA LYS A 30 -12.72 -10.17 -3.12
C LYS A 30 -12.06 -11.53 -2.89
N ALA A 31 -11.67 -12.22 -3.96
CA ALA A 31 -10.96 -13.48 -3.84
C ALA A 31 -9.68 -13.22 -3.04
N GLN A 32 -9.66 -13.67 -1.78
CA GLN A 32 -8.46 -13.65 -0.97
C GLN A 32 -7.46 -14.60 -1.63
N ASP A 33 -6.22 -14.14 -1.82
CA ASP A 33 -5.19 -14.94 -2.46
C ASP A 33 -5.04 -16.28 -1.71
N LYS A 34 -4.98 -17.39 -2.47
CA LYS A 34 -4.92 -18.76 -1.91
C LYS A 34 -3.67 -19.01 -1.06
N ARG A 35 -2.64 -18.17 -1.19
CA ARG A 35 -1.40 -18.21 -0.38
C ARG A 35 -1.61 -17.75 1.06
N GLN A 36 -2.76 -17.16 1.42
CA GLN A 36 -3.18 -16.92 2.82
C GLN A 36 -2.14 -16.23 3.72
N ASN A 37 -1.42 -15.22 3.22
CA ASN A 37 -0.35 -14.54 3.98
C ASN A 37 0.80 -15.47 4.38
N ALA A 38 1.13 -16.47 3.56
CA ALA A 38 2.32 -17.29 3.77
C ALA A 38 3.60 -16.45 3.55
N PRO A 39 4.55 -16.43 4.51
CA PRO A 39 5.82 -15.72 4.33
C PRO A 39 6.60 -16.20 3.09
N GLY A 40 7.08 -15.27 2.26
CA GLY A 40 7.85 -15.57 1.04
C GLY A 40 7.02 -15.85 -0.20
N GLU A 41 5.73 -16.16 -0.01
CA GLU A 41 4.75 -16.40 -1.07
C GLU A 41 4.12 -15.07 -1.48
N PHE A 42 4.67 -14.44 -2.51
CA PHE A 42 4.20 -13.20 -3.12
C PHE A 42 4.77 -13.09 -4.55
N ASP A 43 4.35 -12.10 -5.33
CA ASP A 43 4.70 -11.98 -6.76
C ASP A 43 5.76 -10.90 -7.02
N PHE A 44 5.66 -9.76 -6.33
CA PHE A 44 6.57 -8.62 -6.50
C PHE A 44 6.63 -7.72 -5.27
N TYR A 45 7.52 -6.74 -5.29
CA TYR A 45 7.59 -5.68 -4.30
C TYR A 45 7.03 -4.37 -4.85
N VAL A 46 6.44 -3.57 -3.97
CA VAL A 46 6.22 -2.14 -4.19
C VAL A 46 7.11 -1.36 -3.24
N LEU A 47 8.03 -0.56 -3.78
CA LEU A 47 8.74 0.45 -3.01
C LEU A 47 7.88 1.71 -2.94
N ALA A 48 7.50 2.12 -1.74
CA ALA A 48 6.74 3.34 -1.50
C ALA A 48 7.65 4.46 -0.99
N LEU A 49 7.72 5.56 -1.74
CA LEU A 49 8.49 6.76 -1.40
C LEU A 49 7.53 7.89 -1.04
N SER A 50 7.54 8.33 0.22
CA SER A 50 6.67 9.41 0.70
C SER A 50 7.31 10.78 0.49
N TRP A 51 6.52 11.76 0.02
CA TRP A 51 6.94 13.16 0.03
C TRP A 51 6.80 13.71 1.45
N SER A 52 7.94 13.84 2.14
CA SER A 52 7.98 14.21 3.56
C SER A 52 7.26 15.52 3.90
N PRO A 53 7.37 16.60 3.11
CA PRO A 53 6.65 17.84 3.39
C PRO A 53 5.13 17.66 3.46
N SER A 54 4.54 16.92 2.51
CA SER A 54 3.10 16.62 2.53
C SER A 54 2.69 15.82 3.76
N PHE A 55 3.45 14.77 4.10
CA PHE A 55 3.21 13.99 5.31
C PHE A 55 3.22 14.88 6.55
N CYS A 56 4.19 15.78 6.64
CA CYS A 56 4.35 16.63 7.79
C CYS A 56 3.33 17.77 7.90
N GLU A 57 2.80 18.28 6.80
CA GLU A 57 1.65 19.20 6.82
C GLU A 57 0.37 18.47 7.27
N GLU A 58 0.13 17.28 6.70
CA GLU A 58 -1.02 16.45 7.06
C GLU A 58 -0.98 16.01 8.54
N ALA A 59 0.20 15.72 9.08
CA ALA A 59 0.39 15.44 10.50
C ALA A 59 0.07 16.66 11.39
N ALA A 60 0.46 17.86 10.96
CA ALA A 60 0.17 19.10 11.68
C ALA A 60 -1.33 19.43 11.66
N GLU A 61 -1.99 19.27 10.52
CA GLU A 61 -3.44 19.45 10.36
C GLU A 61 -4.26 18.52 11.26
N ARG A 62 -3.74 17.32 11.54
CA ARG A 62 -4.36 16.36 12.48
C ARG A 62 -4.10 16.67 13.95
N GLY A 63 -3.35 17.73 14.27
CA GLY A 63 -2.92 18.04 15.63
C GLY A 63 -1.92 17.02 16.19
N GLY A 64 -1.21 16.30 15.32
CA GLY A 64 -0.19 15.34 15.72
C GLY A 64 1.02 16.01 16.37
N ARG A 65 1.69 15.31 17.29
CA ARG A 65 2.99 15.75 17.81
C ARG A 65 4.00 15.82 16.68
N SER A 66 4.89 16.82 16.73
CA SER A 66 6.00 16.95 15.78
C SER A 66 6.81 15.65 15.74
N GLN A 67 6.76 14.97 14.59
CA GLN A 67 7.57 13.78 14.35
C GLN A 67 9.02 14.20 14.14
N ILE A 68 9.99 13.32 14.43
CA ILE A 68 11.42 13.57 14.17
C ILE A 68 11.64 13.98 12.70
N GLN A 69 10.91 13.35 11.78
CA GLN A 69 10.87 13.71 10.35
C GLN A 69 10.47 15.16 10.06
N CYS A 70 9.63 15.78 10.92
CA CYS A 70 8.97 17.05 10.64
C CYS A 70 9.60 18.28 11.29
N GLY A 71 10.55 18.08 12.21
CA GLY A 71 11.34 19.13 12.85
C GLY A 71 12.85 18.90 12.79
N GLY A 72 13.30 17.85 12.11
CA GLY A 72 14.71 17.52 11.93
C GLY A 72 15.30 18.05 10.62
N ARG A 73 16.06 17.20 9.93
CA ARG A 73 16.67 17.46 8.62
C ARG A 73 15.59 17.80 7.56
N PRO A 74 15.88 18.66 6.56
CA PRO A 74 15.01 18.91 5.41
C PRO A 74 14.86 17.66 4.54
N TYR A 75 13.92 16.78 4.88
CA TYR A 75 13.65 15.58 4.09
C TYR A 75 12.76 15.91 2.87
N ALA A 76 13.18 15.40 1.71
CA ALA A 76 12.41 15.34 0.47
C ALA A 76 11.63 14.00 0.40
N PHE A 77 11.88 13.16 -0.60
CA PHE A 77 11.37 11.79 -0.63
C PHE A 77 12.09 10.89 0.38
N VAL A 78 11.31 10.26 1.26
CA VAL A 78 11.76 9.25 2.24
C VAL A 78 11.12 7.91 1.94
N VAL A 79 11.71 6.82 2.42
CA VAL A 79 11.10 5.50 2.28
C VAL A 79 9.95 5.37 3.28
N HIS A 80 8.75 5.07 2.76
CA HIS A 80 7.65 4.58 3.58
C HIS A 80 7.85 3.10 3.87
N GLY A 81 8.06 2.28 2.84
CA GLY A 81 8.26 0.83 3.00
C GLY A 81 8.52 0.10 1.68
N LEU A 82 8.77 -1.20 1.78
CA LEU A 82 8.94 -2.12 0.65
C LEU A 82 7.98 -3.30 0.82
N TRP A 83 6.87 -3.29 0.11
CA TRP A 83 5.75 -4.17 0.41
C TRP A 83 5.70 -5.36 -0.53
N PRO A 84 5.76 -6.60 -0.04
CA PRO A 84 5.36 -7.77 -0.83
C PRO A 84 3.93 -7.59 -1.33
N GLN A 85 3.70 -7.92 -2.60
CA GLN A 85 2.42 -7.79 -3.29
C GLN A 85 2.10 -9.09 -4.03
N TYR A 86 0.81 -9.35 -4.18
CA TYR A 86 0.30 -10.29 -5.17
C TYR A 86 -0.04 -9.52 -6.46
N GLU A 87 -0.27 -10.24 -7.56
CA GLU A 87 -0.87 -9.62 -8.77
C GLU A 87 -2.24 -8.97 -8.47
N ASN A 88 -2.93 -9.44 -7.43
CA ASN A 88 -4.16 -8.83 -6.93
C ASN A 88 -4.16 -8.80 -5.40
N GLY A 89 -3.97 -7.62 -4.82
CA GLY A 89 -3.85 -7.41 -3.37
C GLY A 89 -2.43 -7.69 -2.82
N PHE A 90 -2.32 -7.83 -1.49
CA PHE A 90 -1.04 -8.07 -0.82
C PHE A 90 -1.18 -8.98 0.40
N PRO A 91 -0.12 -9.72 0.75
CA PRO A 91 -0.02 -10.34 2.06
C PRO A 91 0.23 -9.29 3.14
N GLU A 92 -0.34 -9.51 4.34
CA GLU A 92 -0.02 -8.69 5.51
C GLU A 92 0.02 -9.52 6.79
N TYR A 93 0.88 -9.11 7.73
CA TYR A 93 1.05 -9.68 9.05
C TYR A 93 1.26 -11.21 9.05
N CYS A 94 2.14 -11.67 8.17
CA CYS A 94 2.36 -13.09 7.90
C CYS A 94 2.98 -13.89 9.06
N LYS A 95 3.51 -13.21 10.09
CA LYS A 95 3.93 -13.83 11.35
C LYS A 95 3.35 -13.04 12.52
N ARG A 96 2.54 -13.71 13.35
CA ARG A 96 1.98 -13.16 14.60
C ARG A 96 2.26 -14.09 15.79
N PRO A 97 2.96 -13.63 16.84
CA PRO A 97 3.63 -12.32 16.94
C PRO A 97 4.78 -12.19 15.94
N ALA A 98 5.05 -10.95 15.49
CA ALA A 98 6.20 -10.69 14.64
C ALA A 98 7.51 -10.94 15.43
N PRO A 99 8.56 -11.49 14.80
CA PRO A 99 9.87 -11.60 15.44
C PRO A 99 10.37 -10.23 15.89
N ARG A 100 10.98 -10.16 17.07
CA ARG A 100 11.45 -8.90 17.63
C ARG A 100 12.52 -8.26 16.75
N LEU A 101 12.28 -7.01 16.32
CA LEU A 101 13.26 -6.24 15.58
C LEU A 101 14.33 -5.64 16.51
N ASN A 102 15.59 -5.82 16.16
CA ASN A 102 16.70 -5.22 16.92
C ASN A 102 16.70 -3.69 16.74
N ARG A 103 16.79 -2.94 17.84
CA ARG A 103 16.82 -1.46 17.82
C ARG A 103 17.96 -0.89 16.98
N ASN A 104 19.08 -1.58 16.85
CA ASN A 104 20.18 -1.14 15.99
C ASN A 104 19.80 -1.11 14.51
N ILE A 105 18.92 -2.03 14.07
CA ILE A 105 18.37 -2.01 12.71
C ILE A 105 17.52 -0.75 12.53
N VAL A 106 16.65 -0.46 13.51
CA VAL A 106 15.79 0.73 13.51
C VAL A 106 16.63 2.01 13.43
N SER A 107 17.60 2.17 14.34
CA SER A 107 18.50 3.32 14.33
C SER A 107 19.26 3.45 13.03
N SER A 108 19.69 2.33 12.44
CA SER A 108 20.40 2.36 11.17
C SER A 108 19.55 2.92 10.05
N MET A 109 18.23 2.71 10.03
CA MET A 109 17.33 3.07 8.92
C MET A 109 16.81 4.52 8.97
N LEU A 110 17.12 5.30 10.02
CA LEU A 110 16.54 6.64 10.22
C LEU A 110 16.98 7.69 9.20
N ASP A 111 18.04 7.44 8.45
CA ASP A 111 18.48 8.25 7.31
C ASP A 111 17.52 8.18 6.11
N LEU A 112 16.81 7.05 5.95
CA LEU A 112 15.87 6.80 4.85
C LEU A 112 14.41 6.74 5.31
N MET A 113 14.16 6.29 6.55
CA MET A 113 12.86 6.09 7.17
C MET A 113 12.81 6.84 8.51
N PRO A 114 12.63 8.17 8.51
CA PRO A 114 12.88 9.04 9.68
C PRO A 114 11.77 8.99 10.76
N ALA A 115 11.23 7.81 11.03
CA ALA A 115 10.25 7.55 12.08
C ALA A 115 10.44 6.12 12.65
N PRO A 116 10.95 5.96 13.89
CA PRO A 116 11.15 4.63 14.49
C PRO A 116 9.88 3.77 14.52
N GLY A 117 8.74 4.38 14.85
CA GLY A 117 7.45 3.68 14.88
C GLY A 117 7.01 3.17 13.51
N LEU A 118 7.33 3.90 12.44
CA LEU A 118 7.10 3.44 11.07
C LEU A 118 7.88 2.14 10.80
N ILE A 119 9.17 2.11 11.13
CA ILE A 119 10.03 0.95 10.89
C ILE A 119 9.48 -0.32 11.57
N PHE A 120 9.01 -0.21 12.82
CA PHE A 120 8.37 -1.34 13.50
C PHE A 120 7.08 -1.78 12.80
N ASN A 121 6.20 -0.84 12.45
CA ASN A 121 4.94 -1.15 11.79
C ASN A 121 5.15 -1.80 10.42
N GLU A 122 6.11 -1.30 9.65
CA GLU A 122 6.49 -1.85 8.35
C GLU A 122 7.06 -3.26 8.45
N TRP A 123 7.84 -3.55 9.50
CA TRP A 123 8.30 -4.91 9.77
C TRP A 123 7.12 -5.84 10.08
N ASP A 124 6.28 -5.47 11.05
CA ASP A 124 5.18 -6.30 11.53
C ASP A 124 4.19 -6.60 10.40
N LYS A 125 3.81 -5.57 9.64
CA LYS A 125 2.79 -5.67 8.60
C LYS A 125 3.31 -6.25 7.29
N HIS A 126 4.45 -5.80 6.81
CA HIS A 126 4.92 -6.11 5.45
C HIS A 126 6.21 -6.94 5.45
N GLY A 127 7.15 -6.64 6.35
CA GLY A 127 8.44 -7.33 6.44
C GLY A 127 8.31 -8.81 6.74
N THR A 128 7.42 -9.20 7.66
CA THR A 128 7.16 -10.62 8.00
C THR A 128 6.67 -11.45 6.81
N CYS A 129 6.10 -10.81 5.78
CA CYS A 129 5.60 -11.45 4.58
C CYS A 129 6.65 -11.68 3.50
N SER A 130 7.81 -11.02 3.59
CA SER A 130 8.89 -11.17 2.61
C SER A 130 9.57 -12.54 2.63
N GLY A 131 9.37 -13.32 3.70
CA GLY A 131 10.13 -14.55 3.95
C GLY A 131 11.55 -14.31 4.48
N LEU A 132 12.01 -13.05 4.53
CA LEU A 132 13.33 -12.66 5.01
C LEU A 132 13.35 -12.48 6.54
N GLU A 133 14.55 -12.58 7.12
CA GLU A 133 14.79 -12.07 8.46
C GLU A 133 14.82 -10.54 8.49
N GLY A 134 14.57 -9.95 9.67
CA GLY A 134 14.47 -8.50 9.83
C GLY A 134 15.64 -7.72 9.25
N ARG A 135 16.88 -8.14 9.56
CA ARG A 135 18.08 -7.50 9.00
C ARG A 135 18.08 -7.51 7.48
N SER A 136 17.89 -8.69 6.88
CA SER A 136 17.91 -8.86 5.43
C SER A 136 16.78 -8.08 4.74
N TYR A 137 15.59 -8.01 5.35
CA TYR A 137 14.50 -7.19 4.82
C TYR A 137 14.84 -5.70 4.75
N PHE A 138 15.40 -5.13 5.83
CA PHE A 138 15.81 -3.72 5.83
C PHE A 138 17.03 -3.44 4.95
N GLU A 139 17.95 -4.40 4.78
CA GLU A 139 19.00 -4.31 3.77
C GLU A 139 18.43 -4.33 2.35
N THR A 140 17.40 -5.13 2.07
CA THR A 140 16.68 -5.11 0.79
C THR A 140 15.98 -3.77 0.56
N ILE A 141 15.38 -3.15 1.59
CA ILE A 141 14.84 -1.79 1.49
C ILE A 141 15.92 -0.80 1.06
N ARG A 142 17.12 -0.85 1.65
CA ARG A 142 18.25 0.01 1.25
C ARG A 142 18.64 -0.22 -0.21
N LYS A 143 18.76 -1.47 -0.64
CA LYS A 143 19.09 -1.82 -2.04
C LYS A 143 18.02 -1.29 -2.99
N ALA A 144 16.75 -1.50 -2.68
CA ALA A 144 15.63 -1.01 -3.48
C ALA A 144 15.66 0.52 -3.58
N ARG A 145 15.86 1.23 -2.45
CA ARG A 145 15.97 2.69 -2.45
C ARG A 145 17.19 3.18 -3.24
N ALA A 146 18.33 2.49 -3.14
CA ALA A 146 19.56 2.86 -3.85
C ALA A 146 19.45 2.69 -5.37
N ALA A 147 18.58 1.78 -5.84
CA ALA A 147 18.28 1.62 -7.26
C ALA A 147 17.45 2.77 -7.85
N ILE A 148 16.84 3.63 -7.00
CA ILE A 148 16.01 4.75 -7.44
C ILE A 148 16.77 6.08 -7.34
N LYS A 149 16.93 6.76 -8.47
CA LYS A 149 17.34 8.16 -8.55
C LYS A 149 16.11 9.06 -8.39
N ILE A 150 16.15 9.94 -7.39
CA ILE A 150 15.14 11.00 -7.26
C ILE A 150 15.44 12.09 -8.30
N PRO A 151 14.45 12.60 -9.04
CA PRO A 151 14.64 13.71 -9.97
C PRO A 151 15.26 14.93 -9.27
N ALA A 152 16.20 15.60 -9.94
CA ALA A 152 16.98 16.70 -9.35
C ALA A 152 16.07 17.84 -8.85
N ASP A 153 15.02 18.17 -9.60
CA ASP A 153 14.02 19.18 -9.27
C ASP A 153 13.26 18.92 -7.95
N TYR A 154 13.32 17.70 -7.41
CA TYR A 154 12.64 17.32 -6.17
C TYR A 154 13.60 17.07 -5.01
N LEU A 155 14.92 17.15 -5.22
CA LEU A 155 15.90 16.95 -4.14
C LEU A 155 15.92 18.12 -3.17
N ASP A 156 15.83 19.34 -3.69
CA ASP A 156 15.94 20.59 -2.94
C ASP A 156 14.83 21.57 -3.33
N LEU A 157 13.58 21.12 -3.23
CA LEU A 157 12.42 21.92 -3.61
C LEU A 157 12.21 23.04 -2.59
N SER A 158 12.66 24.26 -2.92
CA SER A 158 12.61 25.43 -2.02
C SER A 158 11.29 26.21 -2.09
N GLN A 159 10.48 26.02 -3.14
CA GLN A 159 9.18 26.65 -3.30
C GLN A 159 8.10 25.61 -3.62
N ALA A 160 6.88 25.86 -3.17
CA ALA A 160 5.75 24.99 -3.49
C ALA A 160 5.59 24.87 -5.01
N LYS A 161 5.40 23.65 -5.49
CA LYS A 161 5.15 23.36 -6.91
C LYS A 161 3.76 22.77 -7.08
N THR A 162 3.04 23.20 -8.10
CA THR A 162 1.84 22.51 -8.56
C THR A 162 2.22 21.69 -9.79
N VAL A 163 1.91 20.40 -9.76
CA VAL A 163 2.28 19.44 -10.81
C VAL A 163 1.11 18.51 -11.12
N ALA A 164 1.03 18.04 -12.35
CA ALA A 164 0.20 16.88 -12.66
C ALA A 164 0.89 15.60 -12.14
N PRO A 165 0.15 14.59 -11.64
CA PRO A 165 0.73 13.31 -11.25
C PRO A 165 1.59 12.66 -12.36
N ALA A 166 1.13 12.74 -13.61
CA ALA A 166 1.86 12.24 -14.78
C ALA A 166 3.21 12.94 -15.00
N GLU A 167 3.31 14.25 -14.75
CA GLU A 167 4.59 14.97 -14.86
C GLU A 167 5.62 14.49 -13.83
N VAL A 168 5.16 14.07 -12.64
CA VAL A 168 6.03 13.49 -11.62
C VAL A 168 6.50 12.10 -12.05
N GLU A 169 5.61 11.26 -12.58
CA GLU A 169 5.97 9.95 -13.13
C GLU A 169 6.99 10.08 -14.27
N GLU A 170 6.76 11.00 -15.22
CA GLU A 170 7.68 11.30 -16.31
C GLU A 170 9.05 11.77 -15.81
N ALA A 171 9.10 12.62 -14.79
CA ALA A 171 10.35 13.06 -14.19
C ALA A 171 11.14 11.89 -13.58
N PHE A 172 10.46 10.97 -12.89
CA PHE A 172 11.08 9.75 -12.36
C PHE A 172 11.55 8.82 -13.48
N ILE A 173 10.74 8.59 -14.52
CA ILE A 173 11.11 7.76 -15.67
C ILE A 173 12.35 8.32 -16.36
N LYS A 174 12.40 9.64 -16.60
CA LYS A 174 13.56 10.32 -17.19
C LYS A 174 14.83 10.16 -16.35
N ALA A 175 14.69 10.13 -15.02
CA ALA A 175 15.82 9.97 -14.11
C ALA A 175 16.31 8.53 -13.95
N ASN A 176 15.49 7.53 -14.31
CA ASN A 176 15.73 6.11 -14.02
C ASN A 176 15.58 5.24 -15.29
N PRO A 177 16.67 4.96 -16.02
CA PRO A 177 16.62 4.06 -17.17
C PRO A 177 16.02 2.69 -16.82
N GLY A 178 15.08 2.22 -17.64
CA GLY A 178 14.35 0.96 -17.43
C GLY A 178 13.05 1.11 -16.63
N LEU A 179 12.82 2.23 -15.95
CA LEU A 179 11.52 2.53 -15.36
C LEU A 179 10.54 2.94 -16.48
N SER A 180 9.29 2.48 -16.36
CA SER A 180 8.22 2.79 -17.33
C SER A 180 6.93 3.19 -16.62
N THR A 181 5.98 3.77 -17.37
CA THR A 181 4.65 4.15 -16.85
C THR A 181 3.87 2.97 -16.28
N ALA A 182 4.12 1.74 -16.73
CA ALA A 182 3.47 0.54 -16.19
C ALA A 182 4.04 0.10 -14.83
N SER A 183 5.13 0.71 -14.36
CA SER A 183 5.89 0.28 -13.18
C SER A 183 5.98 1.35 -12.08
N ILE A 184 5.36 2.51 -12.28
CA ILE A 184 5.34 3.64 -11.35
C ILE A 184 3.92 4.19 -11.25
N SER A 185 3.53 4.65 -10.07
CA SER A 185 2.26 5.33 -9.87
C SER A 185 2.40 6.38 -8.77
N VAL A 186 1.86 7.57 -9.01
CA VAL A 186 1.77 8.64 -8.00
C VAL A 186 0.47 8.54 -7.23
N THR A 187 0.53 8.67 -5.91
CA THR A 187 -0.64 8.77 -5.05
C THR A 187 -0.72 10.15 -4.41
N CYS A 188 -1.92 10.58 -4.07
CA CYS A 188 -2.17 11.89 -3.47
C CYS A 188 -3.20 11.80 -2.34
N ASN A 189 -3.12 12.76 -1.42
CA ASN A 189 -4.20 13.03 -0.47
C ASN A 189 -5.19 14.04 -1.09
N ARG A 190 -5.93 14.81 -0.27
CA ARG A 190 -6.96 15.73 -0.77
C ARG A 190 -6.44 16.71 -1.83
N THR A 191 -5.23 17.26 -1.63
CA THR A 191 -4.68 18.34 -2.47
C THR A 191 -3.19 18.18 -2.78
N ARG A 192 -2.47 17.31 -2.07
CA ARG A 192 -1.02 17.21 -2.15
C ARG A 192 -0.56 15.85 -2.64
N LEU A 193 0.58 15.84 -3.33
CA LEU A 193 1.29 14.60 -3.64
C LEU A 193 1.66 13.90 -2.34
N SER A 194 1.40 12.60 -2.24
CA SER A 194 1.63 11.81 -1.03
C SER A 194 2.81 10.85 -1.21
N GLU A 195 2.74 10.00 -2.23
CA GLU A 195 3.78 8.98 -2.47
C GLU A 195 4.02 8.77 -3.96
N VAL A 196 5.22 8.33 -4.27
CA VAL A 196 5.57 7.64 -5.52
C VAL A 196 5.75 6.17 -5.19
N ARG A 197 5.03 5.29 -5.90
CA ARG A 197 5.12 3.83 -5.73
C ARG A 197 5.73 3.21 -6.97
N ILE A 198 6.73 2.36 -6.77
CA ILE A 198 7.48 1.73 -7.85
C ILE A 198 7.42 0.22 -7.69
N CYS A 199 7.05 -0.48 -8.76
CA CYS A 199 7.00 -1.93 -8.77
C CYS A 199 8.34 -2.54 -9.17
N LEU A 200 8.75 -3.49 -8.35
CA LEU A 200 10.03 -4.17 -8.43
C LEU A 200 9.80 -5.68 -8.38
N SER A 201 10.51 -6.44 -9.20
CA SER A 201 10.58 -7.89 -9.05
C SER A 201 11.27 -8.27 -7.73
N LYS A 202 11.27 -9.56 -7.37
CA LYS A 202 11.91 -10.03 -6.12
C LYS A 202 13.42 -9.77 -6.09
N ASP A 203 14.05 -9.72 -7.27
CA ASP A 203 15.45 -9.35 -7.52
C ASP A 203 15.64 -7.84 -7.79
N LEU A 204 14.63 -7.03 -7.45
CA LEU A 204 14.65 -5.57 -7.46
C LEU A 204 14.81 -4.90 -8.83
N GLN A 205 14.43 -5.59 -9.91
CA GLN A 205 14.35 -5.00 -11.25
C GLN A 205 13.00 -4.33 -11.46
N PHE A 206 12.94 -3.26 -12.25
CA PHE A 206 11.67 -2.64 -12.61
C PHE A 206 10.77 -3.63 -13.35
N ARG A 207 9.49 -3.67 -12.96
CA ARG A 207 8.48 -4.49 -13.64
C ARG A 207 7.14 -3.78 -13.67
N ALA A 208 6.33 -4.14 -14.66
CA ALA A 208 4.95 -3.70 -14.70
C ALA A 208 4.10 -4.31 -13.56
N CYS A 209 3.10 -3.57 -13.11
CA CYS A 209 2.09 -4.05 -12.17
C CYS A 209 0.80 -3.20 -12.27
N ASP A 210 -0.36 -3.84 -12.29
CA ASP A 210 -1.65 -3.12 -12.34
C ASP A 210 -2.16 -2.75 -10.93
N GLU A 211 -1.65 -3.40 -9.88
CA GLU A 211 -2.17 -3.25 -8.52
C GLU A 211 -1.99 -1.82 -7.97
N ILE A 212 -0.93 -1.11 -8.35
CA ILE A 212 -0.67 0.26 -7.87
C ILE A 212 -1.64 1.28 -8.45
N GLU A 213 -2.18 1.02 -9.65
CA GLU A 213 -3.14 1.91 -10.34
C GLU A 213 -4.47 2.05 -9.60
N ARG A 214 -4.84 1.04 -8.80
CA ARG A 214 -6.06 1.09 -7.99
C ARG A 214 -6.08 2.28 -7.02
N ARG A 215 -4.91 2.77 -6.62
CA ARG A 215 -4.72 3.90 -5.69
C ARG A 215 -4.01 5.08 -6.31
N ALA A 216 -3.89 5.12 -7.64
CA ALA A 216 -3.33 6.26 -8.36
C ALA A 216 -4.09 7.54 -8.04
N CYS A 217 -3.38 8.65 -8.03
CA CYS A 217 -3.95 9.97 -7.89
C CYS A 217 -4.81 10.30 -9.11
N ARG A 218 -6.09 10.63 -8.89
CA ARG A 218 -7.04 10.96 -9.97
C ARG A 218 -7.24 12.46 -10.19
N ARG A 219 -6.40 13.29 -9.56
CA ARG A 219 -6.48 14.75 -9.71
C ARG A 219 -5.64 15.18 -10.90
N ASP A 220 -6.12 16.16 -11.64
CA ASP A 220 -5.34 16.77 -12.73
C ASP A 220 -4.07 17.43 -12.20
N GLN A 221 -4.14 18.03 -11.01
CA GLN A 221 -3.02 18.67 -10.35
C GLN A 221 -3.00 18.45 -8.84
N VAL A 222 -1.80 18.43 -8.28
CA VAL A 222 -1.50 18.34 -6.85
C VAL A 222 -0.38 19.30 -6.48
N THR A 223 -0.39 19.75 -5.23
CA THR A 223 0.69 20.55 -4.67
C THR A 223 1.78 19.67 -4.06
N MET A 224 3.03 20.04 -4.31
CA MET A 224 4.22 19.57 -3.60
C MET A 224 4.73 20.71 -2.73
N PRO A 225 4.49 20.69 -1.41
CA PRO A 225 5.06 21.69 -0.51
C PRO A 225 6.59 21.63 -0.51
N PRO A 226 7.28 22.76 -0.25
CA PRO A 226 8.73 22.80 -0.21
C PRO A 226 9.29 21.96 0.95
N ILE A 227 10.56 21.57 0.86
CA ILE A 227 11.23 20.93 1.98
C ILE A 227 11.38 21.92 3.14
N ARG A 228 11.29 21.41 4.37
CA ARG A 228 11.30 22.24 5.59
C ARG A 228 12.71 22.57 6.02
N GLY A 229 13.00 23.85 6.26
CA GLY A 229 14.30 24.31 6.77
C GLY A 229 15.29 24.76 5.71
N GLY A 230 14.79 25.20 4.55
CA GLY A 230 15.52 26.09 3.63
C GLY A 230 15.44 27.55 4.08
#